data_AF-A0A938M0C1-F1
#
_entry.id   AF-A0A938M0C1-F1
#
_cell.length_a   1.000
_cell.length_b   1.000
_cell.length_c   1.000
_cell.angle_alpha   90.00
_cell.angle_beta   90.00
_cell.angle_gamma   90.00
#
_symmetry.space_group_name_H-M   'P 1'
#
loop_
_entity.id
_entity.type
_entity.pdbx_description
1 polymer ?
#
loop_
_entity_poly.entity_id
_entity_poly.type
_entity_poly.pdbx_seq_one_letter_code
_entity_poly.pdbx_strand_id
1 'polypeptide(L)'
;MNREKLVKLIETLIRTHSPCGNEKEIDGLLMAEFRKHCPRVWQDPAGNVIGLIPGPKKAKRGPMAIGTHKDEIGMIVKRVEEDGRVTLESTGGSQAWIYGEGAIDILGDKGIVTGVLSFGAR
;
A
#
# COMPACT_ATOMS: atom_id res chain seq x y z
N MET A 1 -3.63 2.71 -22.81
CA MET A 1 -2.49 3.28 -22.07
C MET A 1 -1.21 2.84 -22.77
N ASN A 2 -0.23 3.74 -22.98
CA ASN A 2 1.07 3.35 -23.57
C ASN A 2 2.04 2.88 -22.47
N ARG A 3 3.18 2.29 -22.87
CA ARG A 3 4.17 1.72 -21.94
C ARG A 3 4.70 2.74 -20.93
N GLU A 4 5.00 3.96 -21.39
CA GLU A 4 5.53 5.03 -20.54
C GLU A 4 4.56 5.43 -19.44
N LYS A 5 3.26 5.60 -19.78
CA LYS A 5 2.23 5.90 -18.78
C LYS A 5 2.04 4.76 -17.78
N LEU A 6 2.13 3.51 -18.23
CA LEU A 6 2.06 2.35 -17.35
C LEU A 6 3.23 2.32 -16.35
N VAL A 7 4.46 2.51 -16.84
CA VAL A 7 5.65 2.53 -15.97
C VAL A 7 5.54 3.66 -14.94
N LYS A 8 5.08 4.84 -15.36
CA LYS A 8 4.86 5.97 -14.44
C LYS A 8 3.80 5.67 -13.38
N LEU A 9 2.71 5.00 -13.76
CA LEU A 9 1.68 4.58 -12.80
C LEU A 9 2.25 3.58 -11.79
N ILE A 10 3.01 2.57 -12.25
CA ILE A 10 3.65 1.60 -11.37
C ILE A 10 4.64 2.27 -10.42
N GLU A 11 5.47 3.19 -10.92
CA GLU A 11 6.39 3.95 -10.07
C GLU A 11 5.65 4.75 -9.00
N THR A 12 4.54 5.39 -9.36
CA THR A 12 3.72 6.13 -8.38
C THR A 12 3.13 5.17 -7.34
N LEU A 13 2.60 4.03 -7.76
CA LEU A 13 2.03 3.02 -6.86
C LEU A 13 3.07 2.46 -5.88
N ILE A 14 4.25 2.09 -6.37
CA ILE A 14 5.32 1.50 -5.55
C ILE A 14 5.94 2.52 -4.57
N ARG A 15 5.89 3.82 -4.89
CA ARG A 15 6.38 4.88 -3.99
C ARG A 15 5.35 5.36 -2.97
N THR A 16 4.09 4.95 -3.09
CA THR A 16 3.02 5.36 -2.19
C THR A 16 2.94 4.39 -1.02
N HIS A 17 3.03 4.87 0.21
CA HIS A 17 3.00 3.99 1.37
C HIS A 17 1.64 3.29 1.50
N SER A 18 1.68 2.00 1.81
CA SER A 18 0.48 1.22 2.11
C SER A 18 0.75 0.06 3.07
N PRO A 19 1.39 0.26 4.22
CA PRO A 19 1.57 -0.84 5.17
C PRO A 19 0.22 -1.36 5.65
N CYS A 20 0.15 -2.66 5.90
CA CYS A 20 -1.05 -3.33 6.39
C CYS A 20 -1.65 -2.59 7.60
N GLY A 21 -2.93 -2.19 7.49
CA GLY A 21 -3.67 -1.41 8.49
C GLY A 21 -3.56 0.12 8.35
N ASN A 22 -2.74 0.63 7.43
CA ASN A 22 -2.63 2.06 7.13
C ASN A 22 -2.50 2.33 5.62
N GLU A 23 -3.55 1.98 4.88
CA GLU A 23 -3.59 2.07 3.41
C GLU A 23 -4.26 3.34 2.87
N LYS A 24 -4.49 4.34 3.74
CA LYS A 24 -5.25 5.56 3.38
C LYS A 24 -4.59 6.37 2.26
N GLU A 25 -3.25 6.39 2.22
CA GLU A 25 -2.51 7.12 1.19
C GLU A 25 -2.78 6.51 -0.20
N ILE A 26 -2.64 5.19 -0.33
CA ILE A 26 -2.89 4.51 -1.61
C ILE A 26 -4.37 4.48 -1.99
N ASP A 27 -5.29 4.53 -1.02
CA ASP A 27 -6.74 4.61 -1.28
C ASP A 27 -7.11 5.81 -2.12
N GLY A 28 -6.57 6.99 -1.78
CA GLY A 28 -6.81 8.22 -2.55
C GLY A 28 -6.37 8.07 -4.00
N LEU A 29 -5.19 7.49 -4.21
CA LEU A 29 -4.62 7.24 -5.53
C LEU A 29 -5.46 6.23 -6.32
N LEU A 30 -5.79 5.08 -5.73
CA LEU A 30 -6.59 4.03 -6.38
C LEU A 30 -8.00 4.53 -6.72
N MET A 31 -8.65 5.25 -5.82
CA MET A 31 -9.97 5.85 -6.08
C MET A 31 -9.92 6.82 -7.27
N ALA A 32 -8.86 7.64 -7.35
CA ALA A 32 -8.67 8.57 -8.48
C ALA A 32 -8.39 7.83 -9.79
N GLU A 33 -7.57 6.78 -9.77
CA GLU A 33 -7.24 5.99 -10.96
C GLU A 33 -8.45 5.19 -11.46
N PHE A 34 -9.18 4.54 -10.54
CA PHE A 34 -10.36 3.74 -10.90
C PHE A 34 -11.46 4.60 -11.52
N ARG A 35 -11.66 5.84 -11.05
CA ARG A 35 -12.66 6.77 -11.62
C ARG A 35 -12.39 7.14 -13.09
N LYS A 36 -11.16 7.00 -13.57
CA LYS A 36 -10.81 7.22 -14.99
C LYS A 36 -11.33 6.09 -15.90
N HIS A 37 -11.60 4.91 -15.33
CA HIS A 37 -11.87 3.69 -16.09
C HIS A 37 -13.21 3.04 -15.75
N CYS A 38 -13.75 3.28 -14.55
CA CYS A 38 -14.95 2.66 -14.04
C CYS A 38 -16.06 3.70 -13.84
N PRO A 39 -17.26 3.49 -14.41
CA PRO A 39 -18.42 4.38 -14.18
C PRO A 39 -18.88 4.46 -12.72
N ARG A 40 -18.62 3.42 -11.93
CA ARG A 40 -18.94 3.38 -10.50
C ARG A 40 -17.69 2.95 -9.74
N VAL A 41 -17.32 3.77 -8.76
CA VAL A 41 -16.18 3.52 -7.86
C VAL A 41 -16.61 3.86 -6.44
N TRP A 42 -16.37 2.96 -5.50
CA TRP A 42 -16.62 3.18 -4.09
C TRP A 42 -15.58 2.47 -3.24
N GLN A 43 -15.51 2.85 -1.97
CA GLN A 43 -14.76 2.14 -0.96
C GLN A 43 -15.74 1.42 -0.02
N ASP A 44 -15.49 0.15 0.27
CA ASP A 44 -16.30 -0.58 1.26
C ASP A 44 -15.87 -0.27 2.70
N PRO A 45 -16.62 -0.71 3.73
CA PRO A 45 -16.25 -0.47 5.12
C PRO A 45 -14.93 -1.12 5.56
N ALA A 46 -14.42 -2.11 4.81
CA ALA A 46 -13.13 -2.73 5.05
C ALA A 46 -11.97 -1.98 4.36
N GLY A 47 -12.27 -0.89 3.66
CA GLY A 47 -11.27 -0.07 2.96
C GLY A 47 -10.95 -0.55 1.55
N ASN A 48 -11.62 -1.57 1.01
CA ASN A 48 -11.36 -2.03 -0.36
C ASN A 48 -11.88 -1.01 -1.37
N VAL A 49 -11.04 -0.62 -2.33
CA VAL A 49 -11.43 0.23 -3.46
C VAL A 49 -12.00 -0.65 -4.57
N ILE A 50 -13.28 -0.44 -4.91
CA ILE A 50 -14.01 -1.27 -5.86
C ILE A 50 -14.42 -0.43 -7.06
N GLY A 51 -13.99 -0.86 -8.25
CA GLY A 51 -14.40 -0.31 -9.54
C GLY A 51 -15.33 -1.27 -10.27
N LEU A 52 -16.52 -0.81 -10.65
CA LEU A 52 -17.48 -1.60 -11.42
C LEU A 52 -17.53 -1.14 -12.87
N ILE A 53 -17.27 -2.08 -13.78
CA ILE A 53 -17.48 -1.92 -15.22
C ILE A 53 -18.76 -2.68 -15.59
N PRO A 54 -19.84 -1.99 -16.02
CA PRO A 54 -21.09 -2.65 -16.39
C PRO A 54 -20.88 -3.61 -17.56
N GLY A 55 -21.28 -4.87 -17.37
CA GLY A 55 -21.37 -5.85 -18.45
C GLY A 55 -22.56 -5.60 -19.38
N PRO A 56 -22.65 -6.32 -20.51
CA PRO A 56 -23.80 -6.24 -21.41
C PRO A 56 -25.07 -6.75 -20.74
N LYS A 57 -26.22 -6.11 -21.03
CA LYS A 57 -27.54 -6.45 -20.44
C LYS A 57 -27.99 -7.90 -20.66
N LYS A 58 -27.47 -8.56 -21.70
CA LYS A 58 -27.78 -9.97 -22.06
C LYS A 58 -26.58 -10.89 -21.82
N ALA A 59 -25.74 -10.59 -20.83
CA ALA A 59 -24.63 -11.47 -20.47
C ALA A 59 -25.18 -12.85 -20.06
N LYS A 60 -24.70 -13.91 -20.72
CA LYS A 60 -25.06 -15.31 -20.38
C LYS A 60 -24.31 -15.84 -19.15
N ARG A 61 -23.32 -15.10 -18.66
CA ARG A 61 -22.47 -15.45 -17.51
C ARG A 61 -22.71 -14.45 -16.38
N GLY A 62 -22.48 -14.90 -15.14
CA GLY A 62 -22.53 -14.04 -13.96
C GLY A 62 -21.41 -12.99 -13.91
N PRO A 63 -21.41 -12.11 -12.91
CA PRO A 63 -20.37 -11.11 -12.73
C PRO A 63 -18.99 -11.76 -12.52
N MET A 64 -17.94 -11.11 -13.01
CA MET A 64 -16.55 -11.49 -12.78
C MET A 64 -15.92 -10.48 -11.81
N ALA A 65 -15.21 -10.99 -10.81
CA ALA A 65 -14.42 -10.17 -9.90
C ALA A 65 -12.93 -10.51 -10.09
N ILE A 66 -12.09 -9.48 -10.13
CA ILE A 66 -10.64 -9.61 -10.09
C ILE A 66 -10.20 -8.97 -8.77
N GLY A 67 -9.67 -9.79 -7.87
CA GLY A 67 -9.13 -9.34 -6.59
C GLY A 67 -7.62 -9.19 -6.66
N THR A 68 -7.11 -8.14 -6.04
CA THR A 68 -5.70 -7.92 -5.75
C THR A 68 -5.57 -7.19 -4.41
N HIS A 69 -4.38 -7.17 -3.84
CA HIS A 69 -4.14 -6.54 -2.55
C HIS A 69 -3.30 -5.28 -2.76
N LYS A 70 -3.63 -4.23 -2.00
CA LYS A 70 -2.97 -2.91 -2.05
C LYS A 70 -1.93 -2.74 -0.95
N ASP A 71 -2.03 -3.57 0.09
CA ASP A 71 -1.13 -3.54 1.22
C ASP A 71 0.24 -4.07 0.85
N GLU A 72 1.25 -3.48 1.50
CA GLU A 72 2.64 -3.89 1.41
C GLU A 72 3.13 -4.47 2.72
N ILE A 73 4.17 -5.30 2.62
CA ILE A 73 4.85 -5.81 3.79
C ILE A 73 5.69 -4.69 4.40
N GLY A 74 5.50 -4.44 5.69
CA GLY A 74 6.17 -3.37 6.41
C GLY A 74 6.51 -3.75 7.85
N MET A 75 6.57 -2.72 8.70
CA MET A 75 6.90 -2.81 10.12
C MET A 75 6.04 -1.81 10.90
N ILE A 76 5.83 -2.08 12.19
CA ILE A 76 5.18 -1.18 13.13
C ILE A 76 6.14 -0.78 14.25
N VAL A 77 6.07 0.47 14.68
CA VAL A 77 6.83 0.96 15.83
C VAL A 77 6.34 0.28 17.10
N LYS A 78 7.24 -0.42 17.78
CA LYS A 78 6.97 -1.10 19.06
C LYS A 78 7.32 -0.22 20.26
N ARG A 79 8.48 0.45 20.22
CA ARG A 79 8.98 1.31 21.30
C ARG A 79 10.01 2.30 20.77
N VAL A 80 10.00 3.50 21.34
CA VAL A 80 11.12 4.46 21.26
C VAL A 80 11.95 4.33 22.54
N GLU A 81 13.23 4.01 22.40
CA GLU A 81 14.17 3.86 23.50
C GLU A 81 14.65 5.22 24.02
N GLU A 82 15.22 5.26 25.22
CA GLU A 82 15.68 6.50 25.88
C GLU A 82 16.78 7.23 25.09
N ASP A 83 17.56 6.50 24.30
CA ASP A 83 18.61 7.03 23.42
C ASP A 83 18.09 7.48 22.05
N GLY A 84 16.77 7.43 21.83
CA GLY A 84 16.13 7.85 20.58
C GLY A 84 16.05 6.77 19.50
N ARG A 85 16.57 5.56 19.74
CA ARG A 85 16.38 4.43 18.80
C ARG A 85 14.93 3.96 18.78
N VAL A 86 14.49 3.49 17.63
CA VAL A 86 13.14 2.95 17.44
C VAL A 86 13.22 1.44 17.24
N THR A 87 12.51 0.69 18.06
CA THR A 87 12.33 -0.75 17.87
C THR A 87 11.08 -1.01 17.05
N LEU A 88 11.20 -1.94 16.11
CA LEU A 88 10.18 -2.27 15.13
C LEU A 88 9.73 -3.73 15.30
N GLU A 89 8.49 -4.01 14.93
CA GLU A 89 7.95 -5.35 14.79
C GLU A 89 7.43 -5.53 13.36
N SER A 90 7.67 -6.69 12.74
CA SER A 90 7.21 -6.94 11.37
C SER A 90 5.68 -6.95 11.28
N THR A 91 5.13 -6.34 10.23
CA THR A 91 3.72 -6.51 9.86
C THR A 91 3.64 -7.42 8.64
N GLY A 92 3.04 -8.60 8.80
CA GLY A 92 3.04 -9.65 7.78
C GLY A 92 4.29 -10.54 7.84
N GLY A 93 4.56 -11.28 6.76
CA GLY A 93 5.66 -12.26 6.69
C GLY A 93 7.05 -11.67 6.46
N SER A 94 7.37 -10.53 7.08
CA SER A 94 8.66 -9.83 6.91
C SER A 94 9.74 -10.33 7.88
N GLN A 95 10.97 -10.44 7.37
CA GLN A 95 12.18 -10.70 8.15
C GLN A 95 13.21 -9.61 7.82
N ALA A 96 13.88 -9.06 8.84
CA ALA A 96 14.77 -7.91 8.69
C ALA A 96 15.89 -8.14 7.65
N TRP A 97 16.43 -9.36 7.56
CA TRP A 97 17.48 -9.71 6.60
C TRP A 97 17.04 -9.71 5.13
N ILE A 98 15.73 -9.75 4.84
CA ILE A 98 15.21 -9.65 3.48
C ILE A 98 15.30 -8.20 2.99
N TYR A 99 15.08 -7.22 3.88
CA TYR A 99 15.17 -5.80 3.56
C TYR A 99 16.62 -5.31 3.48
N GLY A 100 17.51 -5.92 4.28
CA GLY A 100 18.87 -5.40 4.44
C GLY A 100 18.88 -4.14 5.29
N GLU A 101 20.08 -3.66 5.63
CA GLU A 101 20.22 -2.37 6.29
C GLU A 101 20.03 -1.27 5.26
N GLY A 102 19.25 -0.24 5.57
CA GLY A 102 18.91 0.78 4.58
C GLY A 102 17.87 1.78 5.05
N ALA A 103 17.58 2.75 4.18
CA ALA A 103 16.61 3.79 4.49
C ALA A 103 15.19 3.20 4.62
N ILE A 104 14.48 3.63 5.65
CA ILE A 104 13.06 3.35 5.86
C ILE A 104 12.34 4.64 6.22
N ASP A 105 11.07 4.73 5.86
CA ASP A 105 10.20 5.84 6.26
C ASP A 105 9.29 5.39 7.41
N ILE A 106 9.31 6.15 8.50
CA ILE A 106 8.43 5.97 9.66
C ILE A 106 7.27 6.96 9.53
N LEU A 107 6.06 6.42 9.38
CA LEU A 107 4.84 7.20 9.20
C LEU A 107 4.29 7.64 10.56
N GLY A 108 4.59 8.88 10.95
CA GLY A 108 4.07 9.51 12.17
C GLY A 108 2.79 10.31 11.94
N ASP A 109 2.11 10.63 13.04
CA ASP A 109 0.94 11.52 13.07
C ASP A 109 1.23 12.95 12.61
N LYS A 110 2.46 13.42 12.85
CA LYS A 110 2.94 14.77 12.50
C LYS A 110 3.76 14.83 11.22
N GLY A 111 4.03 13.68 10.59
CA GLY A 111 4.82 13.61 9.37
C GLY A 111 5.68 12.35 9.28
N ILE A 112 6.42 12.27 8.18
CA ILE A 112 7.30 11.15 7.86
C ILE A 112 8.69 11.43 8.43
N VAL A 113 9.28 10.43 9.08
CA VAL A 113 10.66 10.47 9.56
C VAL A 113 11.46 9.36 8.87
N THR A 114 12.47 9.74 8.09
CA THR A 114 13.38 8.75 7.48
C THR A 114 14.40 8.28 8.52
N GLY A 115 14.51 6.97 8.67
CA GLY A 115 15.50 6.30 9.51
C GLY A 115 16.37 5.34 8.70
N VAL A 116 17.31 4.69 9.39
CA VAL A 116 18.10 3.59 8.82
C VAL A 116 17.75 2.32 9.59
N LEU A 117 17.20 1.33 8.90
CA LEU A 117 16.97 0.00 9.44
C LEU A 117 18.33 -0.65 9.72
N SER A 118 18.53 -1.11 10.95
CA SER A 118 19.66 -1.93 11.33
C SER A 118 19.16 -3.16 12.08
N PHE A 119 19.81 -4.29 11.85
CA PHE A 119 19.51 -5.56 12.52
C PHE A 119 20.82 -6.31 12.78
N GLY A 120 20.90 -7.02 13.90
CA GLY A 120 22.12 -7.75 14.27
C GLY A 120 22.35 -7.76 15.77
N ALA A 121 23.51 -8.30 16.17
CA ALA A 121 23.90 -8.38 17.57
C ALA A 121 24.10 -6.96 18.13
N ARG A 122 23.31 -6.63 19.15
CA ARG A 122 23.56 -5.51 20.06
C ARG A 122 24.82 -5.79 20.88
#